data_AF-A0A3A8NQ78-F1
#
_entry.id   AF-A0A3A8NQ78-F1
#
_cell.length_a   1.000
_cell.length_b   1.000
_cell.length_c   1.000
_cell.angle_alpha   90.00
_cell.angle_beta   90.00
_cell.angle_gamma   90.00
#
_symmetry.space_group_name_H-M   'P 1'
#
loop_
_entity.id
_entity.type
_entity.pdbx_description
1 polymer ?
#
loop_
_entity_poly.entity_id
_entity_poly.type
_entity_poly.pdbx_seq_one_letter_code
_entity_poly.pdbx_strand_id
1 'polypeptide(L)'
;MTRRFPLALRGALLLPLALLSAGCALDEGEGFAVLKPSVQAAYTPLPRRDAGDGYQALASDFQLRMDTASLRLGSIDLLASSGGGGATTFDPSSPPPGYSLCHNGHCHSADGELVDYEDIQAELGGGGSTTTTMANLPVEGDLDLLRPAPVGLACQPDCELPRTTLSRGRWSITGVRMTGSVRDNRVPARFAGTRDFRISLAATGADAEPLAVLTGDLDVPSDRENAPGVELGLKLELTPALFDVMDWSNVAAGPDGVLDLDAPGNAAVRTAFLEQLAQVTPVAEVTRGAR
;
A
#
# COMPACT_ATOMS: atom_id res chain seq x y z
N MET A 1 -87.25 33.02 38.00
CA MET A 1 -88.50 32.32 37.62
C MET A 1 -88.64 32.36 36.11
N THR A 2 -89.15 31.27 35.51
CA THR A 2 -89.37 31.01 34.05
C THR A 2 -88.09 30.86 33.22
N ARG A 3 -87.86 29.84 32.36
CA ARG A 3 -88.65 28.72 31.81
C ARG A 3 -87.70 27.57 31.40
N ARG A 4 -88.27 26.41 31.13
CA ARG A 4 -87.69 25.07 30.94
C ARG A 4 -87.53 24.67 29.45
N PHE A 5 -86.56 23.76 29.20
CA PHE A 5 -86.50 22.64 28.19
C PHE A 5 -86.30 22.97 26.68
N PRO A 6 -85.95 21.99 25.79
CA PRO A 6 -85.07 20.77 25.86
C PRO A 6 -84.28 20.44 24.55
N LEU A 7 -83.62 19.26 24.50
CA LEU A 7 -83.17 18.44 23.34
C LEU A 7 -81.95 18.93 22.52
N ALA A 8 -80.78 18.28 22.63
CA ALA A 8 -80.34 17.02 21.99
C ALA A 8 -79.71 17.21 20.60
N LEU A 9 -78.43 16.84 20.44
CA LEU A 9 -78.00 15.96 19.33
C LEU A 9 -76.60 15.38 19.57
N ARG A 10 -76.51 14.07 19.36
CA ARG A 10 -75.29 13.29 19.14
C ARG A 10 -74.63 13.76 17.85
N GLY A 11 -73.30 13.73 17.77
CA GLY A 11 -72.65 13.84 16.46
C GLY A 11 -71.14 14.04 16.50
N ALA A 12 -70.42 12.96 16.22
CA ALA A 12 -69.09 12.92 15.61
C ALA A 12 -67.91 13.50 16.40
N LEU A 13 -67.29 12.62 17.19
CA LEU A 13 -65.84 12.61 17.39
C LEU A 13 -65.18 12.45 16.00
N LEU A 14 -64.55 13.51 15.49
CA LEU A 14 -63.62 13.44 14.36
C LEU A 14 -62.21 13.66 14.90
N LEU A 15 -61.57 12.57 15.32
CA LEU A 15 -60.11 12.50 15.46
C LEU A 15 -59.54 12.59 14.04
N PRO A 16 -58.75 13.61 13.67
CA PRO A 16 -57.94 13.53 12.47
C PRO A 16 -56.82 12.52 12.76
N LEU A 17 -56.96 11.40 12.08
CA LEU A 17 -56.03 10.29 11.92
C LEU A 17 -54.72 10.83 11.30
N ALA A 18 -53.84 11.44 12.10
CA ALA A 18 -52.46 11.75 11.72
C ALA A 18 -51.63 10.46 11.80
N LEU A 19 -51.98 9.47 10.98
CA LEU A 19 -51.18 8.27 10.77
C LEU A 19 -50.07 8.59 9.76
N LEU A 20 -48.85 8.55 10.27
CA LEU A 20 -47.74 7.81 9.65
C LEU A 20 -47.36 8.25 8.23
N SER A 21 -46.78 9.43 8.12
CA SER A 21 -45.71 9.69 7.14
C SER A 21 -44.39 9.94 7.87
N ALA A 22 -44.07 9.08 8.85
CA ALA A 22 -42.68 8.75 9.12
C ALA A 22 -42.22 7.90 7.93
N GLY A 23 -41.94 8.57 6.80
CA GLY A 23 -41.07 7.98 5.81
C GLY A 23 -39.76 7.72 6.54
N CYS A 24 -39.46 6.45 6.79
CA CYS A 24 -38.08 6.05 7.00
C CYS A 24 -37.35 6.50 5.74
N ALA A 25 -36.72 7.67 5.78
CA ALA A 25 -35.53 7.86 4.98
C ALA A 25 -34.61 6.74 5.48
N LEU A 26 -34.56 5.65 4.73
CA LEU A 26 -33.45 4.73 4.82
C LEU A 26 -32.25 5.62 4.55
N ASP A 27 -31.47 5.92 5.60
CA ASP A 27 -30.15 6.53 5.42
C ASP A 27 -29.40 5.73 4.34
N GLU A 28 -28.51 6.40 3.59
CA GLU A 28 -27.67 5.73 2.59
C GLU A 28 -27.14 4.41 3.18
N GLY A 29 -27.49 3.31 2.52
CA GLY A 29 -27.58 1.99 3.16
C GLY A 29 -26.35 1.60 3.97
N GLU A 30 -26.59 1.04 5.16
CA GLU A 30 -25.57 0.52 6.09
C GLU A 30 -24.43 -0.21 5.35
N GLY A 31 -23.19 0.04 5.76
CA GLY A 31 -22.01 -0.62 5.22
C GLY A 31 -22.13 -2.15 5.23
N PHE A 32 -21.61 -2.81 4.19
CA PHE A 32 -21.65 -4.27 4.06
C PHE A 32 -20.50 -4.96 4.77
N ALA A 33 -19.40 -4.23 5.00
CA ALA A 33 -18.27 -4.69 5.81
C ALA A 33 -17.66 -3.54 6.60
N VAL A 34 -17.01 -3.85 7.73
CA VAL A 34 -16.27 -2.91 8.56
C VAL A 34 -14.83 -3.39 8.68
N LEU A 35 -13.89 -2.57 8.22
CA LEU A 35 -12.46 -2.86 8.26
C LEU A 35 -11.87 -2.56 9.63
N LYS A 36 -10.92 -3.39 10.03
CA LYS A 36 -9.93 -3.13 11.09
C LYS A 36 -8.55 -3.32 10.48
N PRO A 37 -8.01 -2.28 9.83
CA PRO A 37 -6.73 -2.40 9.17
C PRO A 37 -5.58 -2.29 10.17
N SER A 38 -4.52 -3.05 9.88
CA SER A 38 -3.22 -2.90 10.52
C SER A 38 -2.12 -2.97 9.47
N VAL A 39 -0.98 -2.33 9.73
CA VAL A 39 0.21 -2.44 8.89
C VAL A 39 1.39 -2.95 9.69
N GLN A 40 2.22 -3.77 9.06
CA GLN A 40 3.51 -4.20 9.58
C GLN A 40 4.53 -4.15 8.45
N ALA A 41 5.73 -3.66 8.75
CA ALA A 41 6.86 -3.76 7.83
C ALA A 41 8.03 -4.46 8.53
N ALA A 42 8.78 -5.27 7.77
CA ALA A 42 9.89 -6.05 8.28
C ALA A 42 11.06 -6.05 7.30
N TYR A 43 12.28 -6.21 7.82
CA TYR A 43 13.44 -6.62 7.05
C TYR A 43 13.76 -8.07 7.43
N THR A 44 13.54 -9.00 6.49
CA THR A 44 13.65 -10.43 6.73
C THR A 44 14.94 -10.96 6.10
N PRO A 45 15.94 -11.39 6.90
CA PRO A 45 17.10 -12.11 6.40
C PRO A 45 16.69 -13.39 5.66
N LEU A 46 17.40 -13.74 4.60
CA LEU A 46 17.12 -14.93 3.80
C LEU A 46 18.04 -16.07 4.24
N PRO A 47 17.54 -17.17 4.82
CA PRO A 47 18.39 -18.24 5.35
C PRO A 47 19.40 -18.80 4.34
N ARG A 48 19.02 -18.88 3.06
CA ARG A 48 19.89 -19.34 1.97
C ARG A 48 21.07 -18.41 1.65
N ARG A 49 21.05 -17.19 2.20
CA ARG A 49 22.07 -16.15 2.01
C ARG A 49 22.85 -15.88 3.29
N ASP A 50 22.65 -16.65 4.35
CA ASP A 50 23.41 -16.46 5.58
C ASP A 50 24.91 -16.67 5.34
N ALA A 51 25.69 -15.62 5.62
CA ALA A 51 27.15 -15.59 5.51
C ALA A 51 27.84 -15.57 6.89
N GLY A 52 27.09 -15.85 7.96
CA GLY A 52 27.56 -15.83 9.34
C GLY A 52 27.57 -14.42 9.96
N ASP A 53 27.56 -14.35 11.29
CA ASP A 53 27.64 -13.10 12.08
C ASP A 53 26.57 -12.05 11.70
N GLY A 54 25.40 -12.51 11.25
CA GLY A 54 24.30 -11.66 10.79
C GLY A 54 24.46 -11.08 9.38
N TYR A 55 25.55 -11.42 8.67
CA TYR A 55 25.74 -11.01 7.28
C TYR A 55 24.88 -11.84 6.32
N GLN A 56 24.40 -11.18 5.27
CA GLN A 56 23.65 -11.76 4.18
C GLN A 56 24.43 -11.58 2.88
N ALA A 57 24.71 -12.67 2.18
CA ALA A 57 25.33 -12.66 0.87
C ALA A 57 24.41 -12.00 -0.17
N LEU A 58 24.96 -11.06 -0.93
CA LEU A 58 24.30 -10.37 -2.03
C LEU A 58 24.70 -11.01 -3.36
N ALA A 59 23.89 -10.79 -4.39
CA ALA A 59 24.21 -11.26 -5.75
C ALA A 59 25.49 -10.61 -6.33
N SER A 60 25.91 -9.47 -5.78
CA SER A 60 27.06 -8.65 -6.21
C SER A 60 28.41 -9.04 -5.58
N ASP A 61 28.49 -10.25 -5.01
CA ASP A 61 29.64 -10.78 -4.24
C ASP A 61 30.00 -10.01 -2.96
N PHE A 62 29.14 -9.08 -2.55
CA PHE A 62 29.23 -8.40 -1.26
C PHE A 62 28.41 -9.16 -0.21
N GLN A 63 28.66 -8.85 1.06
CA GLN A 63 27.90 -9.34 2.18
C GLN A 63 27.48 -8.15 3.03
N LEU A 64 26.21 -8.07 3.41
CA LEU A 64 25.64 -6.95 4.15
C LEU A 64 25.04 -7.42 5.47
N ARG A 65 25.32 -6.69 6.55
CA ARG A 65 24.64 -6.81 7.84
C ARG A 65 23.85 -5.52 8.08
N MET A 66 22.60 -5.66 8.50
CA MET A 66 21.74 -4.54 8.86
C MET A 66 21.83 -4.30 10.37
N ASP A 67 22.09 -3.07 10.79
CA ASP A 67 22.19 -2.68 12.20
C ASP A 67 20.94 -1.88 12.64
N THR A 68 20.45 -0.98 11.79
CA THR A 68 19.15 -0.31 11.98
C THR A 68 18.41 -0.21 10.66
N ALA A 69 17.08 -0.31 10.70
CA ALA A 69 16.25 -0.14 9.50
C ALA A 69 14.85 0.35 9.90
N SER A 70 14.42 1.46 9.30
CA SER A 70 13.09 2.02 9.48
C SER A 70 12.51 2.51 8.15
N LEU A 71 11.21 2.34 7.98
CA LEU A 71 10.45 2.77 6.81
C LEU A 71 9.36 3.76 7.24
N ARG A 72 9.18 4.83 6.46
CA ARG A 72 8.02 5.72 6.58
C ARG A 72 7.09 5.49 5.40
N LEU A 73 5.85 5.15 5.72
CA LEU A 73 4.74 5.18 4.79
C LEU A 73 4.00 6.51 4.96
N GLY A 74 3.56 7.11 3.87
CA GLY A 74 2.63 8.25 3.92
C GLY A 74 1.20 7.75 4.14
N SER A 75 0.73 6.95 3.19
CA SER A 75 -0.61 6.36 3.25
C SER A 75 -0.66 5.03 2.52
N ILE A 76 -1.76 4.30 2.75
CA ILE A 76 -2.15 3.14 1.97
C ILE A 76 -3.56 3.38 1.43
N ASP A 77 -3.71 3.42 0.11
CA ASP A 77 -5.03 3.51 -0.52
C ASP A 77 -5.59 2.11 -0.75
N LEU A 78 -6.82 1.88 -0.33
CA LEU A 78 -7.58 0.67 -0.61
C LEU A 78 -8.49 0.92 -1.82
N LEU A 79 -8.24 0.19 -2.89
CA LEU A 79 -8.86 0.41 -4.19
C LEU A 79 -9.85 -0.72 -4.49
N ALA A 80 -11.00 -0.34 -5.04
CA ALA A 80 -11.90 -1.25 -5.71
C ALA A 80 -11.86 -1.01 -7.21
N SER A 81 -11.88 -2.09 -7.99
CA SER A 81 -11.99 -2.03 -9.44
C SER A 81 -13.42 -2.33 -9.86
N SER A 82 -14.02 -1.47 -10.66
CA SER A 82 -15.32 -1.73 -11.31
C SER A 82 -15.16 -1.65 -12.83
N GLY A 83 -15.69 -2.65 -13.54
CA GLY A 83 -15.53 -2.79 -15.00
C GLY A 83 -14.70 -4.02 -15.38
N GLY A 84 -15.36 -5.18 -15.48
CA GLY A 84 -14.77 -6.40 -16.04
C GLY A 84 -15.26 -6.58 -17.48
N GLY A 85 -14.45 -6.14 -18.45
CA GLY A 85 -14.78 -6.20 -19.88
C GLY A 85 -13.75 -6.97 -20.68
N GLY A 86 -13.79 -8.31 -20.58
CA GLY A 86 -13.16 -9.22 -21.55
C GLY A 86 -11.64 -9.41 -21.42
N ALA A 87 -11.20 -10.67 -21.44
CA ALA A 87 -9.79 -11.01 -21.55
C ALA A 87 -9.26 -10.63 -22.94
N THR A 88 -8.79 -9.40 -23.11
CA THR A 88 -7.82 -9.09 -24.16
C THR A 88 -6.44 -9.39 -23.57
N THR A 89 -5.75 -10.40 -24.09
CA THR A 89 -4.37 -10.71 -23.67
C THR A 89 -3.44 -9.61 -24.15
N PHE A 90 -3.15 -8.65 -23.27
CA PHE A 90 -2.07 -7.71 -23.46
C PHE A 90 -0.74 -8.48 -23.55
N ASP A 91 0.06 -8.17 -24.57
CA ASP A 91 1.39 -8.74 -24.80
C ASP A 91 2.45 -7.67 -24.48
N PRO A 92 3.18 -7.79 -23.34
CA PRO A 92 4.22 -6.83 -22.98
C PRO A 92 5.38 -6.75 -23.97
N SER A 93 5.59 -7.80 -24.77
CA SER A 93 6.64 -7.82 -25.80
C SER A 93 6.22 -7.11 -27.09
N SER A 94 4.95 -6.76 -27.21
CA SER A 94 4.36 -5.99 -28.30
C SER A 94 3.30 -5.01 -27.76
N PRO A 95 3.71 -3.99 -26.99
CA PRO A 95 2.76 -3.10 -26.33
C PRO A 95 1.94 -2.28 -27.34
N PRO A 96 0.69 -1.90 -26.98
CA PRO A 96 -0.14 -1.08 -27.82
C PRO A 96 0.45 0.33 -27.97
N PRO A 97 0.01 1.08 -29.01
CA PRO A 97 0.47 2.44 -29.22
C PRO A 97 0.25 3.31 -27.98
N GLY A 98 1.28 4.09 -27.61
CA GLY A 98 1.25 4.92 -26.39
C GLY A 98 1.91 4.28 -25.17
N TYR A 99 2.31 3.01 -25.26
CA TYR A 99 3.04 2.31 -24.20
C TYR A 99 4.38 1.79 -24.71
N SER A 100 5.40 1.85 -23.86
CA SER A 100 6.75 1.40 -24.17
C SER A 100 7.44 0.86 -22.93
N LEU A 101 8.60 0.22 -23.11
CA LEU A 101 9.44 -0.25 -22.00
C LEU A 101 8.67 -1.11 -20.97
N CYS A 102 7.83 -2.02 -21.46
CA CYS A 102 7.03 -2.88 -20.59
C CYS A 102 7.88 -3.92 -19.89
N HIS A 103 7.88 -3.89 -18.57
CA HIS A 103 8.60 -4.85 -17.73
C HIS A 103 7.93 -4.94 -16.37
N ASN A 104 8.05 -6.11 -15.71
CA ASN A 104 7.65 -6.30 -14.32
C ASN A 104 6.21 -5.86 -13.96
N GLY A 105 5.26 -6.05 -14.88
CA GLY A 105 3.85 -5.78 -14.62
C GLY A 105 3.37 -4.38 -15.00
N HIS A 106 4.22 -3.52 -15.55
CA HIS A 106 3.85 -2.17 -15.99
C HIS A 106 4.56 -1.74 -17.28
N CYS A 107 4.05 -0.71 -17.92
CA CYS A 107 4.67 -0.03 -19.06
C CYS A 107 4.86 1.47 -18.78
N HIS A 108 5.77 2.10 -19.50
CA HIS A 108 5.85 3.54 -19.59
C HIS A 108 4.82 4.06 -20.61
N SER A 109 3.96 4.97 -20.20
CA SER A 109 3.08 5.72 -21.09
C SER A 109 3.87 6.69 -21.98
N ALA A 110 3.22 7.26 -23.00
CA ALA A 110 3.80 8.29 -23.85
C ALA A 110 4.17 9.57 -23.08
N ASP A 111 3.51 9.80 -21.94
CA ASP A 111 3.76 10.92 -21.04
C ASP A 111 4.85 10.59 -19.99
N GLY A 112 5.36 9.35 -19.99
CA GLY A 112 6.45 8.89 -19.12
C GLY A 112 6.00 8.22 -17.82
N GLU A 113 4.70 8.18 -17.55
CA GLU A 113 4.10 7.56 -16.35
C GLU A 113 4.20 6.04 -16.38
N LEU A 114 4.28 5.39 -15.22
CA LEU A 114 4.18 3.94 -15.11
C LEU A 114 2.71 3.53 -15.04
N VAL A 115 2.29 2.63 -15.93
CA VAL A 115 0.91 2.14 -16.02
C VAL A 115 0.90 0.63 -15.93
N ASP A 116 0.12 0.08 -15.00
CA ASP A 116 0.02 -1.35 -14.74
C ASP A 116 -0.59 -2.10 -15.94
N TYR A 117 -0.17 -3.35 -16.16
CA TYR A 117 -0.69 -4.19 -17.24
C TYR A 117 -2.20 -4.41 -17.15
N GLU A 118 -2.78 -4.44 -15.95
CA GLU A 118 -4.23 -4.59 -15.79
C GLU A 118 -4.97 -3.34 -16.27
N ASP A 119 -4.40 -2.15 -16.05
CA ASP A 119 -4.99 -0.89 -16.50
C ASP A 119 -4.92 -0.80 -18.02
N ILE A 120 -3.79 -1.18 -18.62
CA ILE A 120 -3.64 -1.28 -20.08
C ILE A 120 -4.61 -2.32 -20.65
N GLN A 121 -4.77 -3.48 -20.01
CA GLN A 121 -5.73 -4.50 -20.44
C GLN A 121 -7.17 -4.00 -20.36
N ALA A 122 -7.51 -3.24 -19.33
CA ALA A 122 -8.83 -2.67 -19.18
C ALA A 122 -9.12 -1.58 -20.23
N GLU A 123 -8.13 -0.74 -20.55
CA GLU A 123 -8.23 0.19 -21.67
C GLU A 123 -8.46 -0.54 -23.00
N LEU A 124 -7.70 -1.62 -23.26
CA LEU A 124 -7.83 -2.43 -24.48
C LEU A 124 -9.16 -3.18 -24.58
N GLY A 125 -9.74 -3.60 -23.45
CA GLY A 125 -11.03 -4.28 -23.37
C GLY A 125 -12.24 -3.39 -23.69
N GLY A 126 -12.05 -2.08 -23.89
CA GLY A 126 -13.13 -1.13 -24.18
C GLY A 126 -14.11 -0.90 -23.02
N GLY A 127 -13.83 -1.48 -21.86
CA GLY A 127 -14.48 -1.20 -20.60
C GLY A 127 -13.44 -0.63 -19.66
N GLY A 128 -13.37 0.70 -19.56
CA GLY A 128 -12.42 1.35 -18.65
C GLY A 128 -12.56 0.77 -17.25
N SER A 129 -11.51 0.11 -16.74
CA SER A 129 -11.41 -0.23 -15.33
C SER A 129 -11.31 1.09 -14.61
N THR A 130 -12.40 1.47 -13.94
CA THR A 130 -12.35 2.63 -13.06
C THR A 130 -11.93 2.10 -11.70
N THR A 131 -10.67 2.36 -11.34
CA THR A 131 -10.21 2.19 -9.96
C THR A 131 -10.78 3.33 -9.14
N THR A 132 -11.39 2.99 -8.02
CA THR A 132 -11.92 3.98 -7.08
C THR A 132 -11.33 3.72 -5.71
N THR A 133 -10.76 4.75 -5.09
CA THR A 133 -10.29 4.69 -3.71
C THR A 133 -11.50 4.58 -2.80
N MET A 134 -11.63 3.44 -2.12
CA MET A 134 -12.69 3.21 -1.14
C MET A 134 -12.31 3.77 0.23
N ALA A 135 -11.05 3.64 0.61
CA ALA A 135 -10.53 4.18 1.86
C ALA A 135 -9.04 4.54 1.72
N ASN A 136 -8.63 5.63 2.36
CA ASN A 136 -7.24 5.97 2.59
C ASN A 136 -6.85 5.63 4.02
N LEU A 137 -5.70 5.01 4.21
CA LEU A 137 -5.15 4.65 5.52
C LEU A 137 -3.88 5.47 5.76
N PRO A 138 -3.95 6.64 6.43
CA PRO A 138 -2.75 7.37 6.79
C PRO A 138 -1.91 6.55 7.78
N VAL A 139 -0.60 6.51 7.56
CA VAL A 139 0.34 5.80 8.43
C VAL A 139 1.15 6.82 9.21
N GLU A 140 1.00 6.81 10.53
CA GLU A 140 1.72 7.73 11.41
C GLU A 140 3.03 7.12 11.90
N GLY A 141 4.10 7.91 11.80
CA GLY A 141 5.41 7.54 12.33
C GLY A 141 6.24 6.62 11.44
N ASP A 142 7.36 6.16 11.99
CA ASP A 142 8.30 5.27 11.30
C ASP A 142 8.07 3.83 11.78
N LEU A 143 8.01 2.88 10.84
CA LEU A 143 7.94 1.45 11.11
C LEU A 143 9.36 0.90 11.30
N ASP A 144 9.63 0.26 12.45
CA ASP A 144 10.91 -0.41 12.72
C ASP A 144 10.95 -1.78 12.02
N LEU A 145 11.82 -1.92 11.03
CA LEU A 145 11.92 -3.10 10.19
C LEU A 145 12.64 -4.26 10.89
N LEU A 146 13.46 -4.00 11.91
CA LEU A 146 14.18 -5.04 12.66
C LEU A 146 13.40 -5.50 13.90
N ARG A 147 12.37 -4.74 14.31
CA ARG A 147 11.42 -5.10 15.38
C ARG A 147 9.99 -4.97 14.86
N PRO A 148 9.59 -5.81 13.89
CA PRO A 148 8.33 -5.66 13.21
C PRO A 148 7.16 -5.86 14.17
N ALA A 149 6.26 -4.89 14.24
CA ALA A 149 5.04 -4.94 15.03
C ALA A 149 3.86 -4.41 14.22
N PRO A 150 2.67 -5.03 14.33
CA PRO A 150 1.47 -4.51 13.69
C PRO A 150 1.03 -3.21 14.36
N VAL A 151 0.75 -2.20 13.55
CA VAL A 151 0.22 -0.90 13.95
C VAL A 151 -1.20 -0.78 13.40
N GLY A 152 -2.19 -0.53 14.26
CA GLY A 152 -3.56 -0.31 13.83
C GLY A 152 -3.69 1.01 13.06
N LEU A 153 -4.51 1.00 12.00
CA LEU A 153 -4.73 2.15 11.15
C LEU A 153 -6.18 2.64 11.25
N ALA A 154 -6.36 3.94 11.12
CA ALA A 154 -7.68 4.54 10.89
C ALA A 154 -7.95 4.59 9.38
N CYS A 155 -9.22 4.52 8.99
CA CYS A 155 -9.64 4.74 7.63
C CYS A 155 -10.16 6.16 7.44
N GLN A 156 -9.96 6.72 6.27
CA GLN A 156 -10.55 7.96 5.81
C GLN A 156 -11.33 7.71 4.51
N PRO A 157 -12.59 8.17 4.40
CA PRO A 157 -13.35 8.91 5.41
C PRO A 157 -13.81 8.05 6.61
N ASP A 158 -14.06 6.75 6.40
CA ASP A 158 -14.41 5.79 7.45
C ASP A 158 -14.00 4.36 7.03
N CYS A 159 -14.18 3.39 7.94
CA CYS A 159 -13.84 1.98 7.70
C CYS A 159 -15.04 1.14 7.24
N GLU A 160 -16.19 1.75 6.98
CA GLU A 160 -17.37 1.05 6.50
C GLU A 160 -17.32 0.97 4.97
N LEU A 161 -17.32 -0.25 4.45
CA LEU A 161 -17.28 -0.47 3.02
C LEU A 161 -18.70 -0.57 2.45
N PRO A 162 -19.00 0.11 1.34
CA PRO A 162 -20.23 -0.14 0.60
C PRO A 162 -20.17 -1.54 -0.04
N ARG A 163 -21.21 -1.92 -0.79
CA ARG A 163 -21.17 -3.15 -1.57
C ARG A 163 -20.14 -3.05 -2.69
N THR A 164 -18.98 -3.70 -2.52
CA THR A 164 -17.83 -3.62 -3.42
C THR A 164 -16.87 -4.79 -3.17
N THR A 165 -15.80 -4.89 -3.94
CA THR A 165 -14.65 -5.76 -3.62
C THR A 165 -13.39 -4.92 -3.67
N LEU A 166 -12.64 -4.87 -2.55
CA LEU A 166 -11.30 -4.31 -2.59
C LEU A 166 -10.40 -5.30 -3.32
N SER A 167 -9.75 -4.83 -4.37
CA SER A 167 -8.92 -5.63 -5.28
C SER A 167 -7.44 -5.29 -5.19
N ARG A 168 -7.10 -4.09 -4.72
CA ARG A 168 -5.71 -3.60 -4.71
C ARG A 168 -5.46 -2.65 -3.54
N GLY A 169 -4.28 -2.76 -2.94
CA GLY A 169 -3.70 -1.74 -2.07
C GLY A 169 -2.62 -0.96 -2.81
N ARG A 170 -2.45 0.32 -2.47
CA ARG A 170 -1.36 1.17 -2.97
C ARG A 170 -0.64 1.82 -1.80
N TRP A 171 0.64 1.51 -1.60
CA TRP A 171 1.47 2.01 -0.50
C TRP A 171 2.38 3.12 -1.00
N SER A 172 2.31 4.29 -0.37
CA SER A 172 3.20 5.40 -0.66
C SER A 172 4.37 5.41 0.33
N ILE A 173 5.57 5.01 -0.10
CA ILE A 173 6.78 5.10 0.72
C ILE A 173 7.31 6.53 0.66
N THR A 174 7.39 7.20 1.80
CA THR A 174 7.85 8.59 1.89
C THR A 174 9.19 8.74 2.60
N GLY A 175 9.73 7.66 3.18
CA GLY A 175 11.05 7.71 3.81
C GLY A 175 11.66 6.34 4.06
N VAL A 176 12.98 6.25 3.96
CA VAL A 176 13.75 5.06 4.32
C VAL A 176 14.99 5.51 5.09
N ARG A 177 15.23 4.91 6.26
CA ARG A 177 16.49 5.05 6.98
C ARG A 177 17.07 3.70 7.32
N MET A 178 18.31 3.45 6.93
CA MET A 178 19.00 2.19 7.17
C MET A 178 20.47 2.46 7.48
N THR A 179 21.02 1.71 8.42
CA THR A 179 22.45 1.68 8.70
C THR A 179 22.91 0.25 8.85
N GLY A 180 24.16 -0.01 8.51
CA GLY A 180 24.75 -1.32 8.69
C GLY A 180 26.17 -1.37 8.18
N SER A 181 26.64 -2.57 7.85
CA SER A 181 28.01 -2.79 7.41
C SER A 181 28.07 -3.72 6.20
N VAL A 182 28.99 -3.46 5.29
CA VAL A 182 29.25 -4.25 4.08
C VAL A 182 30.70 -4.73 4.03
N ARG A 183 30.91 -5.95 3.55
CA ARG A 183 32.24 -6.51 3.23
C ARG A 183 32.24 -7.19 1.87
N ASP A 184 33.39 -7.21 1.20
CA ASP A 184 33.55 -7.89 -0.08
C ASP A 184 34.05 -9.32 0.13
N ASN A 185 33.35 -10.29 -0.47
CA ASN A 185 33.70 -11.71 -0.35
C ASN A 185 34.62 -12.20 -1.48
N ARG A 186 35.00 -11.33 -2.43
CA ARG A 186 35.91 -11.69 -3.52
C ARG A 186 37.35 -11.90 -3.06
N VAL A 187 38.09 -12.67 -3.87
CA VAL A 187 39.55 -12.86 -3.73
C VAL A 187 40.22 -12.52 -5.09
N PRO A 188 40.98 -11.41 -5.21
CA PRO A 188 41.16 -10.36 -4.21
C PRO A 188 39.89 -9.52 -4.01
N ALA A 189 39.70 -9.02 -2.79
CA ALA A 189 38.61 -8.10 -2.46
C ALA A 189 38.84 -6.73 -3.13
N ARG A 190 37.77 -6.09 -3.61
CA ARG A 190 37.79 -4.75 -4.21
C ARG A 190 38.08 -3.67 -3.17
N PHE A 191 37.70 -3.89 -1.91
CA PHE A 191 38.14 -3.09 -0.77
C PHE A 191 38.47 -3.98 0.43
N ALA A 192 39.36 -3.50 1.29
CA ALA A 192 39.78 -4.23 2.48
C ALA A 192 38.77 -4.09 3.63
N GLY A 193 38.51 -5.20 4.33
CA GLY A 193 37.75 -5.22 5.58
C GLY A 193 36.25 -4.93 5.43
N THR A 194 35.69 -4.36 6.48
CA THR A 194 34.28 -3.98 6.59
C THR A 194 34.15 -2.46 6.49
N ARG A 195 33.10 -1.99 5.83
CA ARG A 195 32.74 -0.57 5.75
C ARG A 195 31.31 -0.36 6.24
N ASP A 196 31.11 0.69 7.02
CA ASP A 196 29.77 1.07 7.47
C ASP A 196 29.05 1.84 6.36
N PHE A 197 27.73 1.71 6.29
CA PHE A 197 26.90 2.45 5.36
C PHE A 197 25.72 3.13 6.07
N ARG A 198 25.21 4.18 5.42
CA ARG A 198 23.95 4.80 5.79
C ARG A 198 23.11 5.15 4.56
N ILE A 199 21.80 5.05 4.74
CA ILE A 199 20.74 5.49 3.84
C ILE A 199 19.80 6.35 4.67
N SER A 200 19.49 7.56 4.21
CA SER A 200 18.52 8.44 4.87
C SER A 200 17.75 9.23 3.82
N LEU A 201 16.84 8.54 3.13
CA LEU A 201 16.01 9.14 2.09
C LEU A 201 14.67 9.57 2.68
N ALA A 202 14.18 10.73 2.26
CA ALA A 202 12.84 11.21 2.61
C ALA A 202 12.27 12.07 1.49
N ALA A 203 10.99 11.91 1.21
CA ALA A 203 10.21 12.87 0.45
C ALA A 203 10.10 14.16 1.28
N THR A 204 10.46 15.31 0.68
CA THR A 204 10.52 16.60 1.39
C THR A 204 9.53 17.59 0.83
N GLY A 205 8.59 18.05 1.66
CA GLY A 205 7.53 18.98 1.26
C GLY A 205 6.14 18.37 1.44
N ALA A 206 5.10 19.22 1.44
CA ALA A 206 3.71 18.77 1.59
C ALA A 206 3.20 18.02 0.34
N ASP A 207 3.67 18.43 -0.83
CA ASP A 207 3.29 17.87 -2.15
C ASP A 207 4.45 17.06 -2.75
N ALA A 208 5.32 16.50 -1.91
CA ALA A 208 6.47 15.76 -2.39
C ALA A 208 6.05 14.39 -2.93
N GLU A 209 6.53 14.05 -4.13
CA GLU A 209 6.39 12.71 -4.66
C GLU A 209 6.96 11.66 -3.69
N PRO A 210 6.26 10.53 -3.49
CA PRO A 210 6.79 9.45 -2.67
C PRO A 210 8.08 8.89 -3.29
N LEU A 211 8.96 8.34 -2.44
CA LEU A 211 10.19 7.68 -2.88
C LEU A 211 9.91 6.46 -3.76
N ALA A 212 8.82 5.75 -3.46
CA ALA A 212 8.30 4.63 -4.25
C ALA A 212 6.80 4.48 -3.97
N VAL A 213 6.08 3.99 -4.98
CA VAL A 213 4.69 3.55 -4.85
C VAL A 213 4.67 2.05 -5.09
N LEU A 214 4.15 1.30 -4.13
CA LEU A 214 4.02 -0.16 -4.23
C LEU A 214 2.55 -0.54 -4.40
N THR A 215 2.28 -1.60 -5.15
CA THR A 215 0.95 -2.17 -5.32
C THR A 215 0.96 -3.62 -4.86
N GLY A 216 -0.16 -4.05 -4.28
CA GLY A 216 -0.36 -5.41 -3.79
C GLY A 216 -1.82 -5.81 -3.91
N ASP A 217 -2.06 -7.08 -4.20
CA ASP A 217 -3.40 -7.60 -4.41
C ASP A 217 -4.19 -7.66 -3.09
N LEU A 218 -5.49 -7.38 -3.18
CA LEU A 218 -6.47 -7.58 -2.12
C LEU A 218 -7.60 -8.46 -2.64
N ASP A 219 -8.21 -9.23 -1.74
CA ASP A 219 -9.48 -9.89 -1.99
C ASP A 219 -10.38 -9.71 -0.77
N VAL A 220 -11.06 -8.56 -0.72
CA VAL A 220 -12.00 -8.24 0.36
C VAL A 220 -13.39 -7.99 -0.23
N PRO A 221 -14.21 -9.04 -0.43
CA PRO A 221 -15.59 -8.88 -0.84
C PRO A 221 -16.42 -8.25 0.28
N SER A 222 -17.07 -7.13 0.00
CA SER A 222 -18.01 -6.44 0.88
C SER A 222 -19.42 -6.69 0.34
N ASP A 223 -20.04 -7.77 0.81
CA ASP A 223 -21.36 -8.22 0.35
C ASP A 223 -22.11 -8.99 1.46
N ARG A 224 -23.31 -9.50 1.14
CA ARG A 224 -24.15 -10.25 2.10
C ARG A 224 -23.71 -11.70 2.29
N GLU A 225 -22.81 -12.19 1.43
CA GLU A 225 -22.30 -13.56 1.45
C GLU A 225 -21.05 -13.67 2.33
N ASN A 226 -20.56 -12.58 2.89
CA ASN A 226 -19.40 -12.55 3.76
C ASN A 226 -19.74 -11.95 5.12
N ALA A 227 -19.01 -12.36 6.16
CA ALA A 227 -19.17 -11.75 7.48
C ALA A 227 -18.70 -10.29 7.43
N PRO A 228 -19.42 -9.34 8.08
CA PRO A 228 -19.16 -7.92 7.92
C PRO A 228 -17.85 -7.48 8.56
N GLY A 229 -17.44 -8.08 9.69
CA GLY A 229 -16.18 -7.73 10.34
C GLY A 229 -14.96 -8.29 9.60
N VAL A 230 -14.05 -7.42 9.17
CA VAL A 230 -12.82 -7.78 8.46
C VAL A 230 -11.60 -7.26 9.21
N GLU A 231 -10.75 -8.18 9.68
CA GLU A 231 -9.39 -7.85 10.13
C GLU A 231 -8.47 -7.89 8.90
N LEU A 232 -7.86 -6.75 8.56
CA LEU A 232 -7.02 -6.57 7.38
C LEU A 232 -5.57 -6.32 7.81
N GLY A 233 -4.70 -7.30 7.66
CA GLY A 233 -3.26 -7.20 7.93
C GLY A 233 -2.48 -6.86 6.67
N LEU A 234 -1.91 -5.66 6.58
CA LEU A 234 -1.12 -5.19 5.45
C LEU A 234 0.37 -5.34 5.77
N LYS A 235 1.07 -6.21 5.04
CA LYS A 235 2.46 -6.57 5.30
C LYS A 235 3.37 -6.09 4.19
N LEU A 236 4.50 -5.53 4.59
CA LEU A 236 5.57 -5.15 3.68
C LEU A 236 6.88 -5.79 4.13
N GLU A 237 7.43 -6.68 3.31
CA GLU A 237 8.68 -7.37 3.62
C GLU A 237 9.81 -6.89 2.71
N LEU A 238 10.83 -6.29 3.32
CA LEU A 238 12.10 -6.00 2.67
C LEU A 238 13.07 -7.14 2.94
N THR A 239 13.97 -7.42 2.00
CA THR A 239 14.98 -8.49 2.16
C THR A 239 16.34 -7.96 1.72
N PRO A 240 17.45 -8.70 1.97
CA PRO A 240 18.76 -8.34 1.43
C PRO A 240 18.80 -8.19 -0.10
N ALA A 241 17.82 -8.75 -0.82
CA ALA A 241 17.74 -8.62 -2.28
C ALA A 241 17.65 -7.16 -2.75
N LEU A 242 17.16 -6.26 -1.90
CA LEU A 242 17.14 -4.80 -2.13
C LEU A 242 18.53 -4.22 -2.48
N PHE A 243 19.61 -4.92 -2.11
CA PHE A 243 20.99 -4.50 -2.30
C PHE A 243 21.74 -5.30 -3.38
N ASP A 244 21.08 -6.25 -4.06
CA ASP A 244 21.73 -7.20 -4.98
C ASP A 244 22.40 -6.53 -6.18
N VAL A 245 21.80 -5.45 -6.67
CA VAL A 245 22.29 -4.70 -7.85
C VAL A 245 23.36 -3.67 -7.51
N MET A 246 23.68 -3.48 -6.23
CA MET A 246 24.61 -2.42 -5.81
C MET A 246 26.07 -2.84 -5.95
N ASP A 247 26.85 -1.96 -6.59
CA ASP A 247 28.31 -2.05 -6.56
C ASP A 247 28.89 -1.18 -5.44
N TRP A 248 29.01 -1.78 -4.26
CA TRP A 248 29.56 -1.14 -3.06
C TRP A 248 31.02 -0.69 -3.20
N SER A 249 31.76 -1.17 -4.21
CA SER A 249 33.13 -0.73 -4.45
C SER A 249 33.21 0.68 -5.04
N ASN A 250 32.14 1.14 -5.70
CA ASN A 250 32.05 2.47 -6.30
C ASN A 250 31.33 3.50 -5.42
N VAL A 251 30.81 3.09 -4.26
CA VAL A 251 30.16 4.01 -3.31
C VAL A 251 31.25 4.85 -2.65
N ALA A 252 31.18 6.17 -2.87
CA ALA A 252 32.09 7.11 -2.24
C ALA A 252 31.78 7.21 -0.74
N ALA A 253 32.84 7.13 0.08
CA ALA A 253 32.74 7.38 1.51
C ALA A 253 32.66 8.88 1.79
N GLY A 254 31.86 9.23 2.80
CA GLY A 254 31.83 10.58 3.36
C GLY A 254 33.10 10.93 4.15
N PRO A 255 33.21 12.18 4.65
CA PRO A 255 34.34 12.61 5.47
C PRO A 255 34.54 11.81 6.77
N ASP A 256 33.47 11.16 7.25
CA ASP A 256 33.43 10.29 8.42
C ASP A 256 33.80 8.83 8.09
N GLY A 257 34.12 8.52 6.83
CA GLY A 257 34.45 7.17 6.37
C GLY A 257 33.25 6.26 6.13
N VAL A 258 32.02 6.75 6.32
CA VAL A 258 30.78 6.00 6.11
C VAL A 258 30.36 6.08 4.64
N LEU A 259 29.91 4.96 4.07
CA LEU A 259 29.30 4.90 2.75
C LEU A 259 27.91 5.53 2.80
N ASP A 260 27.79 6.79 2.38
CA ASP A 260 26.55 7.55 2.44
C ASP A 260 25.80 7.50 1.11
N LEU A 261 24.75 6.69 1.01
CA LEU A 261 24.01 6.50 -0.23
C LEU A 261 23.12 7.70 -0.58
N ASP A 262 22.87 8.61 0.36
CA ASP A 262 22.14 9.85 0.09
C ASP A 262 23.06 10.95 -0.49
N ALA A 263 24.38 10.81 -0.35
CA ALA A 263 25.33 11.79 -0.87
C ALA A 263 25.15 12.00 -2.40
N PRO A 264 25.25 13.25 -2.91
CA PRO A 264 25.08 13.53 -4.33
C PRO A 264 25.99 12.72 -5.27
N GLY A 265 27.22 12.41 -4.81
CA GLY A 265 28.18 11.60 -5.55
C GLY A 265 27.77 10.13 -5.74
N ASN A 266 26.79 9.64 -4.98
CA ASN A 266 26.30 8.26 -5.01
C ASN A 266 24.93 8.14 -5.69
N ALA A 267 24.54 9.12 -6.53
CA ALA A 267 23.22 9.18 -7.16
C ALA A 267 22.83 7.91 -7.91
N ALA A 268 23.74 7.28 -8.66
CA ALA A 268 23.45 6.05 -9.39
C ALA A 268 23.08 4.88 -8.46
N VAL A 269 23.74 4.77 -7.30
CA VAL A 269 23.45 3.74 -6.29
C VAL A 269 22.12 4.03 -5.60
N ARG A 270 21.83 5.29 -5.32
CA ARG A 270 20.51 5.73 -4.81
C ARG A 270 19.39 5.39 -5.78
N THR A 271 19.57 5.65 -7.08
CA THR A 271 18.60 5.27 -8.11
C THR A 271 18.37 3.76 -8.13
N ALA A 272 19.44 2.97 -8.18
CA ALA A 272 19.33 1.51 -8.16
C ALA A 272 18.62 0.98 -6.90
N PHE A 273 18.86 1.60 -5.74
CA PHE A 273 18.14 1.28 -4.50
C PHE A 273 16.63 1.53 -4.63
N LEU A 274 16.24 2.71 -5.12
CA LEU A 274 14.85 3.10 -5.27
C LEU A 274 14.13 2.22 -6.31
N GLU A 275 14.82 1.84 -7.39
CA GLU A 275 14.30 0.88 -8.37
C GLU A 275 14.05 -0.49 -7.74
N GLN A 276 14.97 -1.00 -6.91
CA GLN A 276 14.74 -2.25 -6.17
C GLN A 276 13.61 -2.13 -5.13
N LEU A 277 13.50 -0.97 -4.48
CA LEU A 277 12.43 -0.71 -3.52
C LEU A 277 11.06 -0.73 -4.19
N ALA A 278 10.95 -0.13 -5.38
CA ALA A 278 9.72 -0.10 -6.18
C ALA A 278 9.29 -1.50 -6.69
N GLN A 279 10.18 -2.49 -6.67
CA GLN A 279 9.87 -3.88 -7.04
C GLN A 279 9.36 -4.72 -5.87
N VAL A 280 9.26 -4.16 -4.66
CA VAL A 280 8.75 -4.89 -3.50
C VAL A 280 7.23 -5.04 -3.62
N THR A 281 6.74 -6.28 -3.47
CA THR A 281 5.31 -6.59 -3.47
C THR A 281 4.79 -6.71 -2.02
N PRO A 282 3.92 -5.80 -1.56
CA PRO A 282 3.21 -5.94 -0.30
C PRO A 282 2.24 -7.12 -0.34
N VAL A 283 1.94 -7.69 0.82
CA VAL A 283 1.01 -8.82 0.98
C VAL A 283 -0.10 -8.41 1.94
N ALA A 284 -1.32 -8.85 1.66
CA ALA A 284 -2.43 -8.66 2.57
C ALA A 284 -2.92 -9.99 3.16
N GLU A 285 -3.26 -9.96 4.44
CA GLU A 285 -3.92 -11.05 5.16
C GLU A 285 -5.32 -10.60 5.54
N VAL A 286 -6.31 -11.39 5.13
CA VAL A 286 -7.73 -11.09 5.37
C VAL A 286 -8.29 -12.16 6.29
N THR A 287 -8.75 -11.76 7.48
CA THR A 287 -9.46 -12.65 8.40
C THR A 287 -10.85 -12.10 8.66
N ARG A 288 -11.85 -12.97 8.65
CA ARG A 288 -13.24 -12.61 8.94
C ARG A 288 -13.71 -13.26 10.22
N GLY A 289 -14.55 -12.54 10.97
CA GLY A 289 -15.22 -13.09 12.14
C GLY A 289 -16.19 -14.23 11.76
N ALA A 290 -16.55 -15.05 12.74
CA ALA A 290 -17.69 -15.96 12.60
C ALA A 290 -18.99 -15.16 12.42
N ARG A 291 -19.90 -15.68 11.60
CA ARG A 291 -21.25 -15.11 11.42
C ARG A 291 -22.13 -15.31 12.64
#